data_AF-A0A7Y5F1C6-F1
#
_entry.id   AF-A0A7Y5F1C6-F1
#
_cell.length_a   1.000
_cell.length_b   1.000
_cell.length_c   1.000
_cell.angle_alpha   90.00
_cell.angle_beta   90.00
_cell.angle_gamma   90.00
#
_symmetry.space_group_name_H-M   'P 1'
#
loop_
_entity.id
_entity.type
_entity.pdbx_description
1 polymer ?
#
loop_
_entity_poly.entity_id
_entity_poly.type
_entity_poly.pdbx_seq_one_letter_code
_entity_poly.pdbx_strand_id
1 'polypeptide(L)'
;MKKKLLTLAIILFFVFCKEKYNPNSAGIQKSEINQKINEFMVKAEKTTDDNEKAAFWGEASELLCEKGDFKKALQVARDAKRLNPTNKKALTSIAENYLYERKFSEAEIVLQEVLGRDAGYDRANYLIGNVYLFKNKLPQAEK
;
A
#
# COMPACT_ATOMS: atom_id res chain seq x y z
N MET A 1 -21.26 -2.31 58.57
CA MET A 1 -22.21 -2.65 57.48
C MET A 1 -22.67 -1.37 56.79
N LYS A 2 -22.51 -1.31 55.45
CA LYS A 2 -23.16 -0.41 54.45
C LYS A 2 -22.94 1.12 54.62
N LYS A 3 -22.16 1.82 53.77
CA LYS A 3 -22.13 2.03 52.30
C LYS A 3 -22.75 3.39 51.92
N LYS A 4 -21.96 4.13 51.12
CA LYS A 4 -22.32 5.20 50.16
C LYS A 4 -22.44 6.62 50.72
N LEU A 5 -21.41 7.43 50.53
CA LEU A 5 -21.54 8.60 49.64
C LEU A 5 -20.17 9.11 49.19
N LEU A 6 -20.08 9.31 47.88
CA LEU A 6 -19.26 10.33 47.23
C LEU A 6 -17.74 10.09 47.13
N THR A 7 -17.34 9.32 46.11
CA THR A 7 -16.16 9.60 45.26
C THR A 7 -16.19 8.64 44.07
N LEU A 8 -17.30 8.64 43.33
CA LEU A 8 -17.43 7.88 42.08
C LEU A 8 -17.53 8.88 40.92
N ALA A 9 -16.40 9.49 40.52
CA ALA A 9 -16.39 10.33 39.31
C ALA A 9 -15.02 10.62 38.65
N ILE A 10 -13.86 10.12 39.14
CA ILE A 10 -12.56 10.58 38.57
C ILE A 10 -11.56 9.44 38.28
N ILE A 11 -11.98 8.17 38.24
CA ILE A 11 -11.09 7.06 37.81
C ILE A 11 -11.61 6.36 36.53
N LEU A 12 -12.51 7.01 35.78
CA LEU A 12 -13.07 6.47 34.54
C LEU A 12 -12.83 7.35 33.31
N PHE A 13 -11.81 8.22 33.33
CA PHE A 13 -11.49 9.08 32.19
C PHE A 13 -10.01 9.15 31.76
N PHE A 14 -9.11 8.37 32.38
CA PHE A 14 -7.70 8.31 31.94
C PHE A 14 -7.30 6.95 31.34
N VAL A 15 -8.26 6.16 30.86
CA VAL A 15 -7.99 4.92 30.09
C VAL A 15 -8.08 5.13 28.57
N PHE A 16 -8.39 6.33 28.09
CA PHE A 16 -8.39 6.62 26.65
C PHE A 16 -7.34 7.67 26.29
N CYS A 17 -6.57 7.38 25.24
CA CYS A 17 -5.44 8.15 24.69
C CYS A 17 -4.10 8.06 25.42
N LYS A 18 -3.50 6.87 25.44
CA LYS A 18 -2.07 6.68 25.18
C LYS A 18 -1.82 5.23 24.80
N GLU A 19 -2.28 4.85 23.61
CA GLU A 19 -1.71 3.69 22.92
C GLU A 19 -0.25 4.03 22.65
N LYS A 20 0.62 3.52 23.52
CA LYS A 20 2.05 3.82 23.53
C LYS A 20 2.62 3.39 22.19
N TYR A 21 3.17 4.33 21.43
CA TYR A 21 4.08 4.05 20.33
C TYR A 21 5.12 3.02 20.82
N ASN A 22 5.00 1.78 20.32
CA ASN A 22 5.88 0.68 20.68
C ASN A 22 6.89 0.52 19.54
N PRO A 23 8.14 0.97 19.68
CA PRO A 23 9.14 0.82 18.61
C PRO A 23 9.39 -0.65 18.23
N ASN A 24 9.06 -1.61 19.13
CA ASN A 24 9.12 -3.03 18.81
C ASN A 24 8.01 -3.46 17.85
N SER A 25 6.83 -2.80 17.86
CA SER A 25 5.75 -3.15 16.92
C SER A 25 6.09 -2.79 15.48
N ALA A 26 6.82 -1.69 15.26
CA ALA A 26 7.32 -1.33 13.92
C ALA A 26 8.36 -2.35 13.41
N GLY A 27 9.24 -2.84 14.29
CA GLY A 27 10.19 -3.92 13.97
C GLY A 27 9.50 -5.24 13.65
N ILE A 28 8.49 -5.62 14.45
CA ILE A 28 7.67 -6.83 14.26
C ILE A 28 6.88 -6.73 12.96
N GLN A 29 6.22 -5.60 12.68
CA GLN A 29 5.48 -5.38 11.44
C GLN A 29 6.39 -5.47 10.21
N LYS A 30 7.60 -4.92 10.28
CA LYS A 30 8.60 -5.06 9.21
C LYS A 30 9.08 -6.51 9.04
N SER A 31 9.08 -7.31 10.10
CA SER A 31 9.36 -8.75 10.01
C SER A 31 8.22 -9.50 9.33
N GLU A 32 6.97 -9.22 9.70
CA GLU A 32 5.78 -9.86 9.13
C GLU A 32 5.59 -9.53 7.64
N ILE A 33 5.80 -8.27 7.23
CA ILE A 33 5.71 -7.89 5.81
C ILE A 33 6.78 -8.60 4.98
N ASN A 34 8.00 -8.76 5.52
CA ASN A 34 9.07 -9.50 4.83
C ASN A 34 8.73 -10.99 4.66
N GLN A 35 8.13 -11.60 5.68
CA GLN A 35 7.68 -12.98 5.61
C GLN A 35 6.61 -13.13 4.52
N LYS A 36 5.58 -12.28 4.52
CA LYS A 36 4.51 -12.31 3.50
C LYS A 36 5.03 -12.09 2.08
N ILE A 37 5.95 -11.14 1.89
CA ILE A 37 6.62 -10.93 0.59
C ILE A 37 7.29 -12.23 0.15
N ASN A 38 8.09 -12.86 1.01
CA ASN A 38 8.78 -14.10 0.67
C ASN A 38 7.80 -15.25 0.37
N GLU A 39 6.72 -15.37 1.14
CA GLU A 39 5.68 -16.37 0.90
C GLU A 39 5.05 -16.22 -0.49
N PHE A 40 4.70 -14.99 -0.90
CA PHE A 40 4.15 -14.73 -2.23
C PHE A 40 5.17 -14.99 -3.34
N MET A 41 6.43 -14.57 -3.15
CA MET A 41 7.49 -14.88 -4.11
C MET A 41 7.67 -16.39 -4.30
N VAL A 42 7.71 -17.16 -3.21
CA VAL A 42 7.83 -18.63 -3.28
C VAL A 42 6.62 -19.28 -3.95
N LYS A 43 5.40 -18.78 -3.69
CA LYS A 43 4.20 -19.28 -4.37
C LYS A 43 4.27 -19.01 -5.88
N ALA A 44 4.69 -17.81 -6.27
CA ALA A 44 4.87 -17.44 -7.68
C ALA A 44 5.85 -18.38 -8.39
N GLU A 45 6.99 -18.72 -7.78
CA GLU A 45 7.98 -19.64 -8.37
C GLU A 45 7.48 -21.08 -8.52
N LYS A 46 6.56 -21.51 -7.66
CA LYS A 46 5.99 -22.88 -7.70
C LYS A 46 4.86 -23.03 -8.69
N THR A 47 4.20 -21.92 -9.03
CA THR A 47 3.06 -21.90 -9.93
C THR A 47 3.51 -21.95 -11.39
N THR A 48 2.84 -22.77 -12.20
CA THR A 48 3.06 -22.85 -13.65
C THR A 48 2.11 -21.97 -14.46
N ASP A 49 0.94 -21.62 -13.93
CA ASP A 49 -0.01 -20.71 -14.57
C ASP A 49 0.47 -19.25 -14.49
N ASP A 50 0.55 -18.59 -15.65
CA ASP A 50 1.10 -17.23 -15.74
C ASP A 50 0.20 -16.20 -15.05
N ASN A 51 -1.13 -16.37 -15.06
CA ASN A 51 -2.04 -15.43 -14.42
C ASN A 51 -1.97 -15.52 -12.90
N GLU A 52 -1.91 -16.73 -12.35
CA GLU A 52 -1.75 -16.98 -10.92
C GLU A 52 -0.35 -16.55 -10.44
N LYS A 53 0.71 -16.83 -11.22
CA LYS A 53 2.06 -16.32 -10.94
C LYS A 53 2.08 -14.79 -10.91
N ALA A 54 1.46 -14.14 -11.89
CA ALA A 54 1.32 -12.69 -11.92
C ALA A 54 0.53 -12.15 -10.73
N ALA A 55 -0.49 -12.89 -10.26
CA ALA A 55 -1.25 -12.52 -9.06
C ALA A 55 -0.33 -12.49 -7.83
N PHE A 56 0.44 -13.55 -7.59
CA PHE A 56 1.36 -13.59 -6.45
C PHE A 56 2.47 -12.54 -6.53
N TRP A 57 3.06 -12.30 -7.71
CA TRP A 57 4.00 -11.20 -7.87
C TRP A 57 3.34 -9.82 -7.68
N GLY A 58 2.08 -9.64 -8.09
CA GLY A 58 1.32 -8.42 -7.82
C GLY A 58 1.09 -8.15 -6.33
N GLU A 59 0.77 -9.20 -5.55
CA GLU A 59 0.70 -9.09 -4.08
C GLU A 59 2.06 -8.71 -3.47
N ALA A 60 3.13 -9.37 -3.92
CA ALA A 60 4.48 -9.08 -3.43
C ALA A 60 4.93 -7.65 -3.78
N SER A 61 4.60 -7.14 -4.97
CA SER A 61 4.95 -5.78 -5.36
C SER A 61 4.21 -4.72 -4.56
N GLU A 62 2.94 -4.95 -4.23
CA GLU A 62 2.15 -4.04 -3.38
C GLU A 62 2.75 -3.95 -1.97
N LEU A 63 3.08 -5.08 -1.35
CA LEU A 63 3.75 -5.11 -0.05
C LEU A 63 5.15 -4.48 -0.09
N LEU A 64 5.87 -4.60 -1.21
CA LEU A 64 7.16 -3.92 -1.39
C LEU A 64 7.00 -2.40 -1.45
N CYS A 65 5.94 -1.88 -2.08
CA CYS A 65 5.59 -0.46 -2.02
C CYS A 65 5.28 -0.02 -0.58
N GLU A 66 4.45 -0.78 0.15
CA GLU A 66 4.13 -0.49 1.56
C GLU A 66 5.37 -0.46 2.46
N LYS A 67 6.35 -1.34 2.17
CA LYS A 67 7.65 -1.36 2.84
C LYS A 67 8.57 -0.18 2.46
N GLY A 68 8.26 0.53 1.37
CA GLY A 68 9.07 1.59 0.79
C GLY A 68 10.23 1.11 -0.09
N ASP A 69 10.28 -0.18 -0.44
CA ASP A 69 11.27 -0.74 -1.36
C ASP A 69 10.79 -0.58 -2.81
N PHE A 70 10.63 0.67 -3.23
CA PHE A 70 10.06 1.03 -4.54
C PHE A 70 10.85 0.45 -5.72
N LYS A 71 12.17 0.29 -5.57
CA LYS A 71 13.03 -0.30 -6.62
C LYS A 71 12.67 -1.76 -6.86
N LYS A 72 12.58 -2.57 -5.80
CA LYS A 72 12.20 -3.99 -5.92
C LYS A 72 10.73 -4.13 -6.30
N ALA A 73 9.85 -3.27 -5.76
CA ALA A 73 8.44 -3.24 -6.12
C ALA A 73 8.24 -3.07 -7.63
N LEU A 74 8.94 -2.12 -8.25
CA LEU A 74 8.85 -1.87 -9.69
C LEU A 74 9.33 -3.07 -10.51
N GLN A 75 10.42 -3.72 -10.10
CA GLN A 75 10.93 -4.90 -10.80
C GLN A 75 9.89 -6.03 -10.78
N VAL A 76 9.40 -6.40 -9.59
CA VAL A 76 8.41 -7.47 -9.41
C VAL A 76 7.09 -7.14 -10.12
N ALA A 77 6.64 -5.89 -10.04
CA ALA A 77 5.42 -5.45 -10.73
C ALA A 77 5.55 -5.52 -12.26
N ARG A 78 6.73 -5.22 -12.82
CA ARG A 78 6.97 -5.37 -14.26
C ARG A 78 6.98 -6.83 -14.70
N ASP A 79 7.55 -7.71 -13.88
CA ASP A 79 7.51 -9.15 -14.13
C ASP A 79 6.08 -9.69 -14.07
N ALA A 80 5.27 -9.25 -13.09
CA ALA A 80 3.84 -9.55 -13.03
C ALA A 80 3.08 -9.03 -14.26
N LYS A 81 3.30 -7.77 -14.65
CA LYS A 81 2.67 -7.15 -15.83
C LYS A 81 3.02 -7.88 -17.12
N ARG A 82 4.25 -8.40 -17.25
CA ARG A 82 4.67 -9.16 -18.44
C ARG A 82 3.85 -10.45 -18.60
N LEU A 83 3.50 -11.11 -17.49
CA LEU A 83 2.68 -12.32 -17.49
C LEU A 83 1.18 -12.04 -17.59
N ASN A 84 0.70 -11.03 -16.86
CA ASN A 84 -0.68 -10.56 -16.95
C ASN A 84 -0.70 -9.02 -17.03
N PRO A 85 -0.87 -8.45 -18.24
CA PRO A 85 -0.88 -7.01 -18.46
C PRO A 85 -2.00 -6.26 -17.75
N THR A 86 -3.04 -6.96 -17.30
CA THR A 86 -4.23 -6.38 -16.66
C THR A 86 -4.26 -6.56 -15.15
N ASN A 87 -3.20 -7.14 -14.56
CA ASN A 87 -3.13 -7.33 -13.11
C ASN A 87 -3.14 -5.98 -12.38
N LYS A 88 -4.27 -5.68 -11.72
CA LYS A 88 -4.50 -4.38 -11.09
C LYS A 88 -3.50 -4.02 -10.00
N LYS A 89 -3.04 -4.99 -9.20
CA LYS A 89 -2.03 -4.77 -8.15
C LYS A 89 -0.69 -4.38 -8.74
N ALA A 90 -0.21 -5.12 -9.74
CA ALA A 90 1.02 -4.81 -10.44
C ALA A 90 0.96 -3.42 -11.11
N LEU A 91 -0.15 -3.10 -11.78
CA LEU A 91 -0.35 -1.77 -12.39
C LEU A 91 -0.36 -0.65 -11.34
N THR A 92 -1.04 -0.82 -10.21
CA THR A 92 -1.01 0.20 -9.14
C THR A 92 0.36 0.33 -8.48
N SER A 93 1.13 -0.77 -8.32
CA SER A 93 2.51 -0.69 -7.83
C SER A 93 3.42 0.07 -8.82
N ILE A 94 3.25 -0.11 -10.13
CA ILE A 94 3.96 0.68 -11.15
C ILE A 94 3.59 2.17 -11.05
N ALA A 95 2.30 2.48 -10.95
CA ALA A 95 1.83 3.85 -10.82
C ALA A 95 2.31 4.53 -9.52
N GLU A 96 2.34 3.79 -8.41
CA GLU A 96 2.87 4.29 -7.14
C GLU A 96 4.38 4.55 -7.21
N ASN A 97 5.13 3.71 -7.93
CA ASN A 97 6.53 3.99 -8.21
C ASN A 97 6.70 5.26 -9.06
N TYR A 98 5.86 5.49 -10.07
CA TYR A 98 5.85 6.75 -10.81
C TYR A 98 5.51 7.96 -9.93
N LEU A 99 4.56 7.84 -8.99
CA LEU A 99 4.29 8.87 -7.99
C LEU A 99 5.52 9.18 -7.14
N TYR A 100 6.23 8.16 -6.66
CA TYR A 100 7.49 8.30 -5.92
C TYR A 100 8.57 9.03 -6.73
N GLU A 101 8.67 8.73 -8.03
CA GLU A 101 9.57 9.41 -8.97
C GLU A 101 9.05 10.78 -9.46
N ARG A 102 7.90 11.26 -8.95
CA ARG A 102 7.22 12.50 -9.36
C ARG A 102 6.80 12.52 -10.85
N LYS A 103 6.66 11.35 -11.46
CA LYS A 103 6.18 11.12 -12.84
C LYS A 103 4.65 11.04 -12.85
N PHE A 104 4.01 12.18 -12.52
CA PHE A 104 2.57 12.23 -12.26
C PHE A 104 1.72 11.90 -13.48
N SER A 105 2.15 12.31 -14.67
CA SER A 105 1.42 12.05 -15.92
C SER A 105 1.44 10.56 -16.27
N GLU A 106 2.57 9.89 -16.10
CA GLU A 106 2.70 8.45 -16.33
C GLU A 106 1.92 7.64 -15.29
N ALA A 107 1.92 8.07 -14.03
CA ALA A 107 1.07 7.49 -12.99
C ALA A 107 -0.42 7.61 -13.34
N GLU A 108 -0.86 8.78 -13.81
CA GLU A 108 -2.25 9.04 -14.21
C GLU A 108 -2.72 8.06 -15.29
N ILE A 109 -1.93 7.90 -16.37
CA ILE A 109 -2.27 7.03 -17.49
C ILE A 109 -2.48 5.59 -17.02
N VAL A 110 -1.57 5.07 -16.21
CA VAL A 110 -1.66 3.69 -15.70
C VAL A 110 -2.87 3.51 -14.77
N LEU A 111 -3.14 4.49 -13.91
CA LEU A 111 -4.27 4.42 -12.98
C LEU A 111 -5.63 4.52 -13.69
N GLN A 112 -5.74 5.35 -14.73
CA GLN A 112 -6.94 5.40 -15.57
C GLN A 112 -7.18 4.06 -16.28
N GLU A 113 -6.11 3.35 -16.67
CA GLU A 113 -6.20 2.01 -17.24
C GLU A 113 -6.80 0.99 -16.24
N VAL A 114 -6.43 1.10 -14.97
CA VAL A 114 -6.96 0.24 -13.90
C VAL A 114 -8.41 0.59 -13.61
N LEU A 115 -8.71 1.87 -13.41
CA LEU A 115 -10.06 2.36 -13.08
C LEU A 115 -11.06 2.20 -14.23
N GLY A 116 -10.60 2.19 -15.48
CA GLY A 116 -11.44 1.88 -16.63
C GLY A 116 -11.94 0.43 -16.64
N ARG A 117 -11.26 -0.49 -15.93
CA ARG A 117 -11.66 -1.89 -15.79
C ARG A 117 -12.35 -2.18 -14.46
N ASP A 118 -11.87 -1.54 -13.40
CA ASP A 118 -12.38 -1.69 -12.04
C ASP A 118 -12.48 -0.30 -11.39
N ALA A 119 -13.59 0.39 -11.66
CA ALA A 119 -13.84 1.74 -11.15
C ALA A 119 -13.90 1.79 -9.61
N GLY A 120 -14.21 0.67 -8.97
CA GLY A 120 -14.30 0.54 -7.51
C GLY A 120 -12.97 0.16 -6.85
N TYR A 121 -11.85 0.11 -7.59
CA TYR A 121 -10.60 -0.32 -6.99
C TYR A 121 -10.00 0.75 -6.05
N ASP A 122 -10.20 0.56 -4.75
CA ASP A 122 -9.84 1.50 -3.69
C ASP A 122 -8.39 2.00 -3.80
N ARG A 123 -7.44 1.09 -4.06
CA ARG A 123 -6.03 1.46 -4.18
C ARG A 123 -5.77 2.41 -5.34
N ALA A 124 -6.38 2.17 -6.50
CA ALA A 124 -6.23 3.06 -7.65
C ALA A 124 -6.92 4.42 -7.41
N ASN A 125 -8.10 4.43 -6.79
CA ASN A 125 -8.80 5.66 -6.41
C ASN A 125 -7.98 6.51 -5.41
N TYR A 126 -7.31 5.86 -4.45
CA TYR A 126 -6.40 6.55 -3.54
C TYR A 126 -5.20 7.17 -4.28
N LEU A 127 -4.54 6.39 -5.14
CA LEU A 127 -3.34 6.86 -5.86
C LEU A 127 -3.67 7.95 -6.88
N ILE A 128 -4.80 7.89 -7.58
CA ILE A 128 -5.19 8.93 -8.55
C ILE A 128 -5.53 10.25 -7.84
N GLY A 129 -6.11 10.19 -6.63
CA GLY A 129 -6.28 11.37 -5.78
C GLY A 129 -4.94 12.04 -5.44
N ASN A 130 -3.91 11.24 -5.12
CA ASN A 130 -2.57 11.74 -4.88
C ASN A 130 -1.96 12.37 -6.15
N VAL A 131 -2.12 11.75 -7.32
CA VAL A 131 -1.69 12.32 -8.60
C VAL A 131 -2.28 13.73 -8.79
N TYR A 132 -3.59 13.88 -8.62
CA TYR A 132 -4.25 15.19 -8.80
C TYR A 132 -3.81 16.22 -7.75
N LEU A 133 -3.64 15.80 -6.50
CA LEU A 133 -3.13 16.68 -5.45
C LEU A 133 -1.74 17.22 -5.79
N PHE A 134 -0.82 16.38 -6.29
CA PHE A 134 0.54 16.82 -6.61
C PHE A 134 0.62 17.63 -7.89
N LYS A 135 -0.14 17.29 -8.94
CA LYS A 135 -0.22 18.11 -10.17
C LYS A 135 -0.73 19.53 -9.87
N ASN A 136 -1.69 19.68 -8.96
CA ASN A 136 -2.22 21.00 -8.60
C ASN A 136 -1.25 21.85 -7.74
N LYS A 137 -0.31 21.21 -7.03
CA LYS A 137 0.70 21.90 -6.19
C LYS A 137 1.94 22.36 -6.96
N LEU A 138 2.25 21.76 -8.11
CA LEU A 138 3.44 22.12 -8.90
C LEU A 138 3.46 23.55 -9.45
N PRO A 139 2.35 24.17 -9.92
CA PRO A 139 2.36 25.56 -10.38
C PRO A 139 2.80 26.56 -9.31
N GLN A 140 2.79 26.18 -8.04
CA GLN A 140 3.16 27.02 -6.89
C GLN A 140 4.64 26.88 -6.51
N ALA A 141 5.34 25.85 -6.98
CA ALA A 141 6.71 25.52 -6.59
C ALA A 141 7.79 26.06 -7.55
N GLU A 142 7.40 26.60 -8.71
CA GLU A 142 8.30 27.13 -9.75
C GLU A 142 8.34 28.67 -9.80
N LYS A 143 7.75 29.36 -8.81
CA LYS A 143 7.88 30.81 -8.62
C LYS A 143 8.82 31.12 -7.46
#